data_AF-A0A926TD00-F1
#
_entry.id   AF-A0A926TD00-F1
#
_cell.length_a   1.000
_cell.length_b   1.000
_cell.length_c   1.000
_cell.angle_alpha   90.00
_cell.angle_beta   90.00
_cell.angle_gamma   90.00
#
_symmetry.space_group_name_H-M   'P 1'
#
loop_
_entity.id
_entity.type
_entity.pdbx_description
1 polymer ?
#
loop_
_entity_poly.entity_id
_entity_poly.type
_entity_poly.pdbx_seq_one_letter_code
_entity_poly.pdbx_strand_id
1 'polypeptide(L)'
;MLASSSSPFKYELAAIALAEAAVARDEVIAAKYGVSTRTIQRWRNRMTTDSQLACLVTLKKQQLAERWAVDAGLWLQGLAGTVLGNAALPLAKGETPSDRIHSAAGAFKIISEASMGWSALNPDEEKAAQSRAARLEKFRQDSNSLTQQEQEFDCD
;
A
#
# COMPACT_ATOMS: atom_id res chain seq x y z
N MET A 1 -18.27 -2.07 -49.19
CA MET A 1 -17.84 -2.91 -48.05
C MET A 1 -16.91 -2.07 -47.18
N LEU A 2 -17.39 -1.57 -46.04
CA LEU A 2 -16.57 -0.77 -45.12
C LEU A 2 -15.78 -1.72 -44.21
N ALA A 3 -14.45 -1.66 -44.30
CA ALA A 3 -13.57 -2.42 -43.43
C ALA A 3 -13.76 -1.94 -41.98
N SER A 4 -14.35 -2.79 -41.14
CA SER A 4 -14.39 -2.56 -39.70
C SER A 4 -12.99 -2.80 -39.14
N SER A 5 -12.26 -1.72 -38.88
CA SER A 5 -10.99 -1.78 -38.17
C SER A 5 -11.26 -2.13 -36.70
N SER A 6 -11.15 -3.42 -36.36
CA SER A 6 -11.21 -3.84 -34.96
C SER A 6 -10.02 -3.25 -34.22
N SER A 7 -10.26 -2.27 -33.35
CA SER A 7 -9.21 -1.72 -32.49
C SER A 7 -8.55 -2.85 -31.67
N PRO A 8 -7.21 -2.88 -31.56
CA PRO A 8 -6.51 -3.94 -30.85
C PRO A 8 -6.95 -3.99 -29.38
N PHE A 9 -7.09 -5.20 -28.84
CA PHE A 9 -7.47 -5.41 -27.44
C PHE A 9 -6.39 -4.88 -26.50
N LYS A 10 -6.78 -3.99 -25.58
CA LYS A 10 -5.85 -3.34 -24.63
C LYS A 10 -5.63 -4.22 -23.39
N TYR A 11 -4.72 -5.18 -23.49
CA TYR A 11 -4.43 -6.15 -22.41
C TYR A 11 -4.05 -5.49 -21.08
N GLU A 12 -3.12 -4.52 -21.09
CA GLU A 12 -2.68 -3.83 -19.87
C GLU A 12 -3.83 -3.14 -19.13
N LEU A 13 -4.66 -2.40 -19.88
CA LEU A 13 -5.81 -1.70 -19.30
C LEU A 13 -6.79 -2.70 -18.66
N ALA A 14 -7.12 -3.77 -19.39
CA ALA A 14 -8.02 -4.81 -18.89
C ALA A 14 -7.44 -5.49 -17.64
N ALA A 15 -6.13 -5.77 -17.62
CA ALA A 15 -5.47 -6.42 -16.49
C ALA A 15 -5.49 -5.55 -15.23
N ILE A 16 -5.18 -4.25 -15.36
CA ILE A 16 -5.21 -3.30 -14.23
C ILE A 16 -6.64 -3.15 -13.71
N ALA A 17 -7.61 -2.91 -14.60
CA ALA A 17 -9.00 -2.74 -14.21
C ALA A 17 -9.55 -4.00 -13.52
N LEU A 18 -9.25 -5.19 -14.02
CA LEU A 18 -9.67 -6.45 -13.39
C LEU A 18 -8.99 -6.70 -12.04
N ALA A 19 -7.72 -6.30 -11.88
CA ALA A 19 -7.03 -6.39 -10.60
C ALA A 19 -7.66 -5.48 -9.54
N GLU A 20 -7.98 -4.22 -9.90
CA GLU A 20 -8.64 -3.29 -8.98
C GLU A 20 -10.10 -3.68 -8.69
N ALA A 21 -10.83 -4.20 -9.68
CA ALA A 21 -12.21 -4.69 -9.52
C ALA A 21 -12.31 -5.97 -8.67
N ALA A 22 -11.18 -6.54 -8.24
CA ALA A 22 -11.18 -7.61 -7.24
C ALA A 22 -11.33 -7.09 -5.81
N VAL A 23 -11.05 -5.81 -5.58
CA VAL A 23 -11.06 -5.16 -4.25
C VAL A 23 -12.16 -4.10 -4.16
N ALA A 24 -12.53 -3.49 -5.28
CA ALA A 24 -13.59 -2.49 -5.37
C ALA A 24 -14.76 -2.97 -6.22
N ARG A 25 -15.90 -2.27 -6.10
CA ARG A 25 -17.09 -2.56 -6.92
C ARG A 25 -16.86 -2.17 -8.39
N ASP A 26 -17.47 -2.94 -9.29
CA ASP A 26 -17.32 -2.77 -10.74
C ASP A 26 -17.73 -1.38 -11.23
N GLU A 27 -18.76 -0.77 -10.64
CA GLU A 27 -19.25 0.54 -11.07
C GLU A 27 -18.18 1.63 -10.88
N VAL A 28 -17.44 1.53 -9.77
CA VAL A 28 -16.36 2.48 -9.43
C VAL A 28 -15.20 2.33 -10.40
N ILE A 29 -14.80 1.09 -10.69
CA ILE A 29 -13.70 0.80 -11.60
C ILE A 29 -14.06 1.13 -13.05
N ALA A 30 -15.30 0.82 -13.45
CA ALA A 30 -15.84 1.16 -14.76
C ALA A 30 -15.76 2.68 -15.00
N ALA A 31 -16.24 3.47 -14.04
CA ALA A 31 -16.15 4.93 -14.08
C ALA A 31 -14.68 5.41 -14.13
N LYS A 32 -13.80 4.88 -13.28
CA LYS A 32 -12.38 5.25 -13.21
C LYS A 32 -11.65 5.09 -14.55
N TYR A 33 -11.90 4.01 -15.28
CA TYR A 33 -11.21 3.69 -16.54
C TYR A 33 -11.99 4.09 -17.80
N GLY A 34 -13.14 4.73 -17.66
CA GLY A 34 -13.97 5.13 -18.79
C GLY A 34 -14.51 3.94 -19.59
N VAL A 35 -14.85 2.84 -18.91
CA VAL A 35 -15.43 1.64 -19.53
C VAL A 35 -16.78 1.31 -18.90
N SER A 36 -17.59 0.49 -19.56
CA SER A 36 -18.86 0.03 -18.96
C SER A 36 -18.62 -1.15 -18.02
N THR A 37 -19.52 -1.36 -17.04
CA THR A 37 -19.53 -2.55 -16.18
C THR A 37 -19.62 -3.85 -17.00
N ARG A 38 -20.42 -3.83 -18.09
CA ARG A 38 -20.50 -4.93 -19.05
C ARG A 38 -19.15 -5.27 -19.69
N THR A 39 -18.32 -4.25 -19.96
CA THR A 39 -16.96 -4.44 -20.48
C THR A 39 -16.08 -5.18 -19.47
N ILE A 40 -16.14 -4.82 -18.19
CA ILE A 40 -15.41 -5.51 -17.10
C ILE A 40 -15.86 -6.97 -17.02
N GLN A 41 -17.17 -7.23 -17.03
CA GLN A 41 -17.69 -8.60 -16.97
C GLN A 41 -17.27 -9.43 -18.20
N ARG A 42 -17.23 -8.82 -19.39
CA ARG A 42 -16.73 -9.48 -20.59
C ARG A 42 -15.24 -9.81 -20.47
N TRP A 43 -14.43 -8.93 -19.89
CA TRP A 43 -13.02 -9.20 -19.63
C TRP A 43 -12.83 -10.35 -18.64
N ARG A 44 -13.66 -10.46 -17.58
CA ARG A 44 -13.65 -11.62 -16.68
C ARG A 44 -13.93 -12.92 -17.42
N ASN A 45 -14.98 -12.94 -18.25
CA ASN A 45 -15.31 -14.11 -19.06
C ASN A 45 -14.17 -14.45 -20.04
N ARG A 46 -13.49 -13.46 -20.61
CA ARG A 46 -12.34 -13.69 -21.49
C ARG A 46 -11.15 -14.28 -20.74
N MET A 47 -10.89 -13.82 -19.51
CA MET A 47 -9.80 -14.29 -18.66
C MET A 47 -9.83 -15.80 -18.41
N THR A 48 -11.00 -16.44 -18.45
CA THR A 48 -11.09 -17.91 -18.29
C THR A 48 -10.54 -18.68 -19.50
N THR A 49 -10.47 -18.04 -20.66
CA THR A 49 -9.97 -18.63 -21.92
C THR A 49 -8.61 -18.10 -22.35
N ASP A 50 -8.24 -16.91 -21.89
CA ASP A 50 -7.07 -16.16 -22.33
C ASP A 50 -6.00 -16.17 -21.23
N SER A 51 -5.07 -17.13 -21.33
CA SER A 51 -4.02 -17.35 -20.32
C SER A 51 -3.07 -16.16 -20.17
N GLN A 52 -2.83 -15.41 -21.24
CA GLN A 52 -2.01 -14.20 -21.21
C GLN A 52 -2.67 -13.12 -20.34
N LEU A 53 -3.97 -12.87 -20.53
CA LEU A 53 -4.71 -11.92 -19.71
C LEU A 53 -4.73 -12.35 -18.24
N ALA A 54 -4.96 -13.65 -17.97
CA ALA A 54 -4.97 -14.19 -16.60
C ALA A 54 -3.61 -14.00 -15.88
N CYS A 55 -2.50 -14.24 -16.59
CA CYS A 55 -1.16 -14.01 -16.07
C CYS A 55 -0.94 -12.53 -15.69
N LEU A 56 -1.30 -11.61 -16.60
CA LEU A 56 -1.17 -10.17 -16.33
C LEU A 56 -2.04 -9.72 -15.15
N VAL A 57 -3.28 -10.19 -15.05
CA VAL A 57 -4.16 -9.88 -13.90
C VAL A 57 -3.54 -10.33 -12.58
N THR A 58 -2.94 -11.52 -12.55
CA THR A 58 -2.27 -12.05 -11.35
C THR A 58 -1.09 -11.18 -10.94
N LEU A 59 -0.25 -10.79 -11.89
CA LEU A 59 0.87 -9.87 -11.66
C LEU A 59 0.39 -8.51 -11.13
N LYS A 60 -0.64 -7.92 -11.75
CA LYS A 60 -1.19 -6.62 -11.30
C LYS A 60 -1.82 -6.71 -9.91
N LYS A 61 -2.44 -7.83 -9.55
CA LYS A 61 -2.95 -8.06 -8.19
C LYS A 61 -1.83 -8.09 -7.15
N GLN A 62 -0.72 -8.75 -7.44
CA GLN A 62 0.45 -8.75 -6.56
C GLN A 62 1.01 -7.34 -6.37
N GLN A 63 1.21 -6.60 -7.47
CA GLN A 63 1.67 -5.21 -7.41
C GLN A 63 0.72 -4.31 -6.61
N LEU A 64 -0.59 -4.53 -6.74
CA LEU A 64 -1.59 -3.79 -5.98
C LEU A 64 -1.53 -4.13 -4.50
N ALA A 65 -1.34 -5.40 -4.14
CA ALA A 65 -1.17 -5.82 -2.74
C ALA A 65 0.09 -5.23 -2.10
N GLU A 66 1.23 -5.27 -2.80
CA GLU A 66 2.49 -4.65 -2.34
C GLU A 66 2.32 -3.15 -2.12
N ARG A 67 1.70 -2.45 -3.08
CA ARG A 67 1.43 -1.02 -2.95
C ARG A 67 0.49 -0.73 -1.78
N TRP A 68 -0.52 -1.58 -1.59
CA TRP A 68 -1.50 -1.41 -0.52
C TRP A 68 -0.88 -1.61 0.86
N ALA A 69 0.08 -2.53 1.01
CA ALA A 69 0.83 -2.68 2.25
C ALA A 69 1.61 -1.39 2.60
N VAL A 70 2.23 -0.74 1.61
CA VAL A 70 2.93 0.54 1.78
C VAL A 70 1.95 1.67 2.11
N ASP A 71 0.88 1.79 1.32
CA ASP A 71 -0.13 2.85 1.50
C ASP A 71 -0.88 2.69 2.82
N ALA A 72 -1.17 1.47 3.26
CA ALA A 72 -1.76 1.17 4.56
C ALA A 72 -0.81 1.58 5.70
N GLY A 73 0.49 1.28 5.59
CA GLY A 73 1.49 1.73 6.56
C GLY A 73 1.51 3.25 6.71
N LEU A 74 1.52 3.98 5.58
CA LEU A 74 1.47 5.45 5.58
C LEU A 74 0.15 6.00 6.12
N TRP A 75 -0.97 5.37 5.75
CA TRP A 75 -2.28 5.73 6.29
C TRP A 75 -2.32 5.54 7.80
N LEU A 76 -1.86 4.41 8.32
CA LEU A 76 -1.80 4.12 9.75
C LEU A 76 -0.89 5.11 10.49
N GLN A 77 0.26 5.47 9.91
CA GLN A 77 1.14 6.51 10.48
C GLN A 77 0.46 7.89 10.50
N GLY A 78 -0.22 8.27 9.43
CA GLY A 78 -0.98 9.53 9.36
C GLY A 78 -2.18 9.54 10.31
N LEU A 79 -2.87 8.42 10.46
CA LEU A 79 -3.99 8.25 11.39
C LEU A 79 -3.49 8.29 12.84
N ALA A 80 -2.35 7.67 13.14
CA ALA A 80 -1.69 7.80 14.43
C ALA A 80 -1.30 9.26 14.70
N GLY A 81 -0.70 9.95 13.73
CA GLY A 81 -0.32 11.37 13.87
C GLY A 81 -1.52 12.30 14.04
N THR A 82 -2.62 12.06 13.33
CA THR A 82 -3.83 12.88 13.41
C THR A 82 -4.70 12.54 14.62
N VAL A 83 -4.79 11.27 15.03
CA VAL A 83 -5.50 10.88 16.26
C VAL A 83 -4.70 11.33 17.48
N LEU A 84 -3.39 11.13 17.53
CA LEU A 84 -2.56 11.65 18.63
C LEU A 84 -2.52 13.18 18.62
N GLY A 85 -2.37 13.79 17.45
CA GLY A 85 -2.40 15.24 17.28
C GLY A 85 -3.75 15.85 17.66
N ASN A 86 -4.86 15.33 17.14
CA ASN A 86 -6.22 15.84 17.41
C ASN A 86 -6.82 15.30 18.73
N ALA A 87 -6.25 14.30 19.38
CA ALA A 87 -6.59 13.98 20.77
C ALA A 87 -5.78 14.86 21.75
N ALA A 88 -4.58 15.30 21.36
CA ALA A 88 -3.77 16.23 22.14
C ALA A 88 -4.17 17.71 21.95
N LEU A 89 -4.66 18.11 20.77
CA LEU A 89 -4.96 19.52 20.43
C LEU A 89 -6.23 20.11 21.10
N PRO A 90 -7.32 19.37 21.40
CA PRO A 90 -8.46 19.89 22.12
C PRO A 90 -8.33 19.59 23.62
N LEU A 91 -7.20 19.99 24.21
CA LEU A 91 -7.12 20.39 25.62
C LEU A 91 -7.84 21.72 25.88
N ALA A 92 -8.43 22.34 24.86
CA ALA A 92 -9.03 23.67 24.94
C ALA A 92 -10.57 23.73 25.02
N LYS A 93 -11.34 22.65 24.73
CA LYS A 93 -12.82 22.71 24.76
C LYS A 93 -13.50 21.37 25.14
N GLY A 94 -13.88 21.25 26.40
CA GLY A 94 -15.21 20.79 26.83
C GLY A 94 -15.60 19.31 26.84
N GLU A 95 -15.01 18.41 26.04
CA GLU A 95 -15.29 16.97 26.19
C GLU A 95 -14.33 16.34 27.19
N THR A 96 -14.81 15.36 27.95
CA THR A 96 -14.02 14.65 28.95
C THR A 96 -12.84 13.92 28.29
N PRO A 97 -11.59 14.16 28.73
CA PRO A 97 -10.41 13.50 28.16
C PRO A 97 -10.49 11.98 28.13
N SER A 98 -11.25 11.37 29.04
CA SER A 98 -11.39 9.92 29.21
C SER A 98 -11.98 9.21 28.00
N ASP A 99 -13.08 9.71 27.43
CA ASP A 99 -13.81 8.99 26.37
C ASP A 99 -13.05 9.02 25.03
N ARG A 100 -12.31 10.11 24.79
CA ARG A 100 -11.41 10.23 23.62
C ARG A 100 -10.18 9.34 23.74
N ILE A 101 -9.55 9.28 24.92
CA ILE A 101 -8.42 8.38 25.18
C ILE A 101 -8.88 6.92 25.01
N HIS A 102 -10.05 6.57 25.52
CA HIS A 102 -10.62 5.23 25.38
C HIS A 102 -10.87 4.86 23.91
N SER A 103 -11.47 5.78 23.14
CA SER A 103 -11.73 5.57 21.71
C SER A 103 -10.44 5.45 20.89
N ALA A 104 -9.45 6.30 21.17
CA ALA A 104 -8.14 6.23 20.54
C ALA A 104 -7.41 4.92 20.88
N ALA A 105 -7.40 4.52 22.15
CA ALA A 105 -6.85 3.25 22.58
C ALA A 105 -7.55 2.05 21.90
N GLY A 106 -8.87 2.11 21.74
CA GLY A 106 -9.65 1.13 20.99
C GLY A 106 -9.23 1.04 19.51
N ALA A 107 -9.08 2.18 18.83
CA ALA A 107 -8.59 2.23 17.46
C ALA A 107 -7.17 1.67 17.33
N PHE A 108 -6.25 2.06 18.23
CA PHE A 108 -4.89 1.54 18.25
C PHE A 108 -4.83 0.03 18.49
N LYS A 109 -5.69 -0.49 19.37
CA LYS A 109 -5.78 -1.94 19.58
C LYS A 109 -6.18 -2.67 18.31
N ILE A 110 -7.24 -2.22 17.63
CA ILE A 110 -7.70 -2.83 16.37
C ILE A 110 -6.60 -2.78 15.31
N ILE A 111 -5.91 -1.65 15.19
CA ILE A 111 -4.79 -1.48 14.25
C ILE A 111 -3.64 -2.43 14.60
N SER A 112 -3.28 -2.54 15.88
CA SER A 112 -2.21 -3.43 16.35
C SER A 112 -2.55 -4.89 16.07
N GLU A 113 -3.77 -5.33 16.41
CA GLU A 113 -4.24 -6.69 16.13
C GLU A 113 -4.25 -6.99 14.62
N ALA A 114 -4.71 -6.04 13.80
CA ALA A 114 -4.67 -6.16 12.35
C ALA A 114 -3.22 -6.25 11.81
N SER A 115 -2.31 -5.42 12.32
CA SER A 115 -0.89 -5.44 11.95
C SER A 115 -0.22 -6.75 12.35
N MET A 116 -0.48 -7.26 13.55
CA MET A 116 0.07 -8.53 14.03
C MET A 116 -0.43 -9.71 13.19
N GLY A 117 -1.73 -9.71 12.85
CA GLY A 117 -2.31 -10.69 11.92
C GLY A 117 -1.67 -10.63 10.54
N TRP A 118 -1.39 -9.42 10.03
CA TRP A 118 -0.68 -9.24 8.76
C TRP A 118 0.75 -9.79 8.80
N SER A 119 1.52 -9.51 9.85
CA SER A 119 2.88 -10.04 10.01
C SER A 119 2.91 -11.56 10.15
N ALA A 120 1.93 -12.15 10.84
CA ALA A 120 1.82 -13.60 10.97
C ALA A 120 1.55 -14.30 9.62
N LEU A 121 0.85 -13.63 8.70
CA LEU A 121 0.60 -14.12 7.34
C LEU A 121 1.81 -13.92 6.40
N ASN A 122 2.67 -12.94 6.68
CA ASN A 122 3.79 -12.56 5.82
C ASN A 122 5.14 -12.56 6.57
N PRO A 123 5.58 -13.70 7.13
CA PRO A 123 6.79 -13.76 7.97
C PRO A 123 8.08 -13.43 7.20
N ASP A 124 8.08 -13.59 5.88
CA ASP A 124 9.26 -13.33 5.04
C ASP A 124 9.48 -11.83 4.78
N GLU A 125 8.42 -11.01 4.79
CA GLU A 125 8.55 -9.55 4.70
C GLU A 125 9.21 -8.95 5.94
N GLU A 126 8.92 -9.48 7.12
CA GLU A 126 9.49 -9.00 8.38
C GLU A 126 11.00 -9.25 8.44
N LYS A 127 11.45 -10.44 8.02
CA LYS A 127 12.88 -10.75 7.89
C LYS A 127 13.56 -9.84 6.86
N ALA A 128 12.89 -9.58 5.73
CA ALA A 128 13.40 -8.66 4.72
C ALA A 128 13.52 -7.22 5.25
N ALA A 129 12.52 -6.74 6.01
CA ALA A 129 12.54 -5.43 6.64
C ALA A 129 13.63 -5.29 7.70
N GLN A 130 13.81 -6.29 8.57
CA GLN A 130 14.89 -6.34 9.56
C GLN A 130 16.27 -6.32 8.89
N SER A 131 16.45 -7.07 7.79
CA SER A 131 17.71 -7.06 7.04
C SER A 131 18.04 -5.69 6.42
N ARG A 132 17.01 -4.95 5.97
CA ARG A 132 17.16 -3.58 5.44
C ARG A 132 17.50 -2.59 6.55
N ALA A 133 16.83 -2.68 7.70
CA ALA A 133 17.11 -1.83 8.86
C ALA A 133 18.54 -2.04 9.39
N ALA A 134 18.98 -3.29 9.50
CA ALA A 134 20.35 -3.63 9.90
C ALA A 134 21.39 -3.08 8.91
N ARG A 135 21.10 -3.13 7.61
CA ARG A 135 21.99 -2.59 6.56
C ARG A 135 22.08 -1.05 6.63
N LEU A 136 20.98 -0.36 6.94
CA LEU A 136 20.96 1.09 7.14
C LEU A 136 21.74 1.52 8.39
N GLU A 137 21.60 0.79 9.50
CA GLU A 137 22.35 1.10 10.72
C GLU A 137 23.85 0.89 10.53
N LYS A 138 24.24 -0.16 9.82
CA LYS A 138 25.64 -0.36 9.43
C LYS A 138 26.16 0.80 8.58
N PHE A 139 25.40 1.25 7.60
CA PHE A 139 25.79 2.39 6.76
C PHE A 139 25.95 3.69 7.56
N ARG A 140 25.07 3.93 8.55
CA ARG A 140 25.17 5.06 9.47
C ARG A 140 26.44 5.00 10.34
N GLN A 141 26.79 3.81 10.84
CA GLN A 141 28.03 3.61 11.60
C GLN A 141 29.28 3.83 10.74
N ASP A 142 29.29 3.29 9.52
CA ASP A 142 30.39 3.48 8.56
C ASP A 142 30.55 4.97 8.20
N SER A 143 29.44 5.69 7.97
CA SER A 143 29.45 7.14 7.73
C SER A 143 30.03 7.94 8.90
N ASN A 144 29.65 7.61 10.15
CA ASN A 144 30.20 8.28 11.33
C ASN A 144 31.70 8.01 11.53
N SER A 145 32.18 6.82 11.14
CA SER A 145 33.61 6.48 11.22
C SER A 145 34.47 7.25 10.21
N LEU A 146 33.93 7.52 9.02
CA LEU A 146 34.58 8.35 8.00
C LEU A 146 34.74 9.80 8.48
N THR A 147 33.73 10.35 9.15
CA THR A 147 33.79 11.71 9.69
C THR A 147 34.83 11.86 10.82
N GLN A 148 35.14 10.78 11.55
CA GLN A 148 36.19 10.78 12.57
C GLN A 148 37.60 10.68 11.95
N GLN A 149 37.77 9.93 10.86
CA GLN A 149 39.06 9.86 10.15
C GLN A 149 39.42 11.19 9.45
N GLU A 150 38.44 11.93 8.94
CA GLU A 150 38.70 13.24 8.32
C GLU A 150 39.13 14.31 9.33
N GLN A 151 38.69 14.23 10.59
CA GLN A 151 39.12 15.14 11.66
C GLN A 151 40.56 14.88 12.15
N GLU A 152 41.13 13.71 11.87
CA GLU A 152 42.49 13.35 12.27
C GLU A 152 43.57 13.78 11.25
N PHE A 153 43.17 14.23 10.06
CA PHE A 153 44.10 14.58 8.96
C PHE A 153 44.41 16.08 8.81
N ASP A 154 43.83 16.96 9.64
CA ASP A 154 43.93 18.43 9.51
C ASP A 154 44.92 19.10 10.49
N CYS A 155 45.91 18.37 11.00
CA CYS A 155 46.96 18.93 11.85
C CYS A 155 48.33 18.39 11.44
N ASP A 156 48.96 19.03 10.44
CA ASP A 156 50.42 19.21 10.33
C ASP A 156 50.74 20.37 9.36
#